data_AF-A0A371KH76-F1
#
_entry.id   AF-A0A371KH76-F1
#
_cell.length_a   1.000
_cell.length_b   1.000
_cell.length_c   1.000
_cell.angle_alpha   90.00
_cell.angle_beta   90.00
_cell.angle_gamma   90.00
#
_symmetry.space_group_name_H-M   'P 1'
#
loop_
_entity.id
_entity.type
_entity.pdbx_description
1 polymer ?
#
loop_
_entity_poly.entity_id
_entity_poly.type
_entity_poly.pdbx_seq_one_letter_code
_entity_poly.pdbx_strand_id
1 'polypeptide(L)'
;MEKNVGGYDRIARAVLGPVLIVVGAASLAGFLTIAAGTLGLVIAVAALLVGAVLATTAVTQKCPLNDLLGVDTYEGATATETESAGKPRAQ
;
A
#
# COMPACT_ATOMS: atom_id res chain seq x y z
N MET A 1 -11.20 13.50 -4.32
CA MET A 1 -11.10 12.72 -3.08
C MET A 1 -10.03 13.26 -2.18
N GLU A 2 -10.30 13.29 -0.88
CA GLU A 2 -9.35 13.61 0.19
C GLU A 2 -8.50 12.38 0.57
N LYS A 3 -7.41 12.59 1.32
CA LYS A 3 -6.47 11.51 1.64
C LYS A 3 -7.14 10.65 2.70
N ASN A 4 -7.26 9.35 2.43
CA ASN A 4 -7.99 8.42 3.31
C ASN A 4 -7.25 7.10 3.57
N VAL A 5 -5.99 7.01 3.14
CA VAL A 5 -5.11 5.86 3.34
C VAL A 5 -3.82 6.28 4.05
N GLY A 6 -3.63 5.82 5.28
CA GLY A 6 -2.45 6.14 6.10
C GLY A 6 -1.95 4.96 6.95
N GLY A 7 -1.00 5.26 7.84
CA GLY A 7 -0.43 4.33 8.80
C GLY A 7 0.01 2.97 8.22
N TYR A 8 -0.38 1.90 8.88
CA TYR A 8 -0.12 0.50 8.49
C TYR A 8 -0.69 0.14 7.13
N ASP A 9 -1.88 0.64 6.80
CA ASP A 9 -2.61 0.33 5.58
C ASP A 9 -1.85 0.88 4.34
N ARG A 10 -1.19 2.04 4.49
CA ARG A 10 -0.28 2.57 3.46
C ARG A 10 0.99 1.73 3.30
N ILE A 11 1.61 1.32 4.41
CA ILE A 11 2.85 0.51 4.38
C ILE A 11 2.58 -0.84 3.72
N ALA A 12 1.48 -1.51 4.09
CA ALA A 12 1.09 -2.79 3.49
C ALA A 12 0.96 -2.67 1.97
N ARG A 13 0.31 -1.62 1.46
CA ARG A 13 0.18 -1.40 0.01
C ARG A 13 1.50 -1.03 -0.68
N ALA A 14 2.33 -0.24 -0.02
CA ALA A 14 3.65 0.13 -0.51
C ALA A 14 4.61 -1.08 -0.61
N VAL A 15 4.39 -2.12 0.19
CA VAL A 15 5.18 -3.36 0.13
C VAL A 15 4.52 -4.39 -0.81
N LEU A 16 3.26 -4.72 -0.58
CA LEU A 16 2.55 -5.77 -1.34
C LEU A 16 2.38 -5.41 -2.81
N GLY A 17 2.15 -4.13 -3.13
CA GLY A 17 1.98 -3.66 -4.50
C GLY A 17 3.20 -3.96 -5.38
N PRO A 18 4.39 -3.43 -5.04
CA PRO A 18 5.62 -3.73 -5.75
C PRO A 18 5.99 -5.22 -5.76
N VAL A 19 5.77 -5.94 -4.67
CA VAL A 19 6.02 -7.39 -4.63
C VAL A 19 5.17 -8.13 -5.66
N LEU A 20 3.87 -7.84 -5.74
CA LEU A 20 2.98 -8.44 -6.74
C LEU A 20 3.40 -8.08 -8.17
N ILE A 21 3.83 -6.84 -8.40
CA ILE A 21 4.35 -6.40 -9.70
C ILE A 21 5.58 -7.22 -10.10
N VAL A 22 6.55 -7.35 -9.20
CA VAL A 22 7.79 -8.10 -9.45
C VAL A 22 7.48 -9.57 -9.72
N VAL A 23 6.64 -10.21 -8.89
CA VAL A 23 6.26 -11.61 -9.06
C VAL A 23 5.50 -11.85 -10.36
N GLY A 24 4.52 -10.99 -10.69
CA GLY A 24 3.77 -11.07 -11.94
C GLY A 24 4.66 -10.88 -13.16
N ALA A 25 5.54 -9.88 -13.14
CA ALA A 25 6.47 -9.60 -14.23
C ALA A 25 7.49 -10.73 -14.41
N ALA A 26 8.07 -11.23 -13.31
CA ALA A 26 8.97 -12.38 -13.34
C ALA A 26 8.29 -13.64 -13.88
N SER A 27 7.00 -13.81 -13.60
CA SER A 27 6.22 -14.93 -14.13
C SER A 27 6.00 -14.82 -15.64
N LEU A 28 5.64 -13.63 -16.13
CA LEU A 28 5.48 -13.38 -17.57
C LEU A 28 6.81 -13.48 -18.34
N ALA A 29 7.91 -13.09 -17.71
CA ALA A 29 9.26 -13.23 -18.26
C ALA A 29 9.82 -14.66 -18.18
N GLY A 30 9.06 -15.62 -17.61
CA GLY A 30 9.46 -17.02 -17.51
C GLY A 30 10.47 -17.32 -16.40
N PHE A 31 10.79 -16.36 -15.52
CA PHE A 31 11.64 -16.59 -14.36
C PHE A 31 10.93 -17.35 -13.23
N LEU A 32 9.60 -17.26 -13.18
CA LEU A 32 8.75 -17.94 -12.21
C LEU A 32 7.63 -18.69 -12.92
N THR A 33 7.36 -19.93 -12.50
CA THR A 33 6.20 -20.69 -12.98
C THR A 33 5.20 -20.85 -11.84
N ILE A 34 4.09 -20.12 -11.92
CA ILE A 34 3.03 -20.13 -10.88
C ILE A 34 1.97 -21.20 -11.17
N ALA A 35 1.62 -21.42 -12.44
CA ALA A 35 0.73 -22.49 -12.90
C ALA A 35 0.97 -22.79 -14.39
N ALA A 36 0.64 -23.99 -14.84
CA ALA A 36 0.80 -24.39 -16.24
C ALA A 36 -0.33 -23.84 -17.13
N GLY A 37 0.03 -23.29 -18.30
CA GLY A 37 -0.91 -22.88 -19.33
C GLY A 37 -1.62 -21.55 -19.07
N THR A 38 -2.84 -21.42 -19.62
CA THR A 38 -3.62 -20.17 -19.63
C THR A 38 -3.94 -19.65 -18.23
N LEU A 39 -4.12 -20.54 -17.25
CA LEU A 39 -4.39 -20.15 -15.87
C LEU A 39 -3.22 -19.39 -15.25
N GLY A 40 -1.97 -19.82 -15.52
CA GLY A 40 -0.77 -19.12 -15.04
C GLY A 40 -0.67 -17.70 -15.60
N LEU A 41 -1.01 -17.53 -16.87
CA LEU A 41 -1.07 -16.21 -17.51
C LEU A 41 -2.10 -15.29 -16.83
N VAL A 42 -3.32 -15.80 -16.60
CA VAL A 42 -4.39 -15.03 -15.95
C VAL A 42 -3.97 -14.58 -14.55
N ILE A 43 -3.37 -15.49 -13.76
CA ILE A 43 -2.88 -15.17 -12.41
C ILE A 43 -1.77 -14.10 -12.47
N ALA A 44 -0.80 -14.23 -13.38
CA ALA A 44 0.29 -13.28 -13.52
C ALA A 44 -0.22 -11.88 -13.89
N VAL A 45 -1.15 -11.79 -14.84
CA VAL A 45 -1.79 -10.52 -15.24
C VAL A 45 -2.60 -9.93 -14.09
N ALA A 46 -3.39 -10.73 -13.38
CA ALA A 46 -4.16 -10.28 -12.23
C ALA A 46 -3.23 -9.74 -11.12
N ALA A 47 -2.11 -10.42 -10.85
CA ALA A 47 -1.11 -9.96 -9.89
C ALA A 47 -0.54 -8.59 -10.27
N LEU A 48 -0.22 -8.37 -11.56
CA LEU A 48 0.25 -7.07 -12.04
C LEU A 48 -0.80 -5.96 -11.83
N LEU A 49 -2.05 -6.23 -12.18
CA LEU A 49 -3.14 -5.25 -12.05
C LEU A 49 -3.39 -4.89 -10.58
N VAL A 50 -3.54 -5.90 -9.72
CA VAL A 50 -3.71 -5.70 -8.27
C VAL A 50 -2.51 -4.97 -7.70
N GLY A 51 -1.29 -5.39 -8.05
CA GLY A 51 -0.06 -4.76 -7.60
C GLY A 51 0.03 -3.27 -7.99
N ALA A 52 -0.33 -2.94 -9.24
CA ALA A 52 -0.38 -1.56 -9.74
C ALA A 52 -1.40 -0.70 -8.99
N VAL A 53 -2.59 -1.24 -8.71
CA VAL A 53 -3.61 -0.53 -7.92
C VAL A 53 -3.11 -0.28 -6.49
N LEU A 54 -2.53 -1.28 -5.83
CA LEU A 54 -1.99 -1.12 -4.47
C LEU A 54 -0.85 -0.10 -4.44
N ALA A 55 0.10 -0.17 -5.38
CA ALA A 55 1.19 0.79 -5.47
C ALA A 55 0.67 2.22 -5.71
N THR A 56 -0.27 2.39 -6.64
CA THR A 56 -0.85 3.70 -6.97
C THR A 56 -1.61 4.29 -5.77
N THR A 57 -2.39 3.48 -5.06
CA THR A 57 -3.14 3.91 -3.86
C THR A 57 -2.20 4.22 -2.68
N ALA A 58 -1.07 3.51 -2.55
CA ALA A 58 -0.04 3.83 -1.55
C ALA A 58 0.66 5.19 -1.82
N VAL A 59 0.91 5.50 -3.10
CA VAL A 59 1.55 6.76 -3.52
C VAL A 59 0.58 7.93 -3.39
N THR A 60 -0.64 7.78 -3.92
CA THR A 60 -1.64 8.85 -3.93
C THR A 60 -2.31 9.04 -2.56
N GLN A 61 -2.29 8.02 -1.70
CA GLN A 61 -3.02 7.98 -0.43
C GLN A 61 -4.53 8.14 -0.60
N LYS A 62 -5.07 7.71 -1.75
CA LYS A 62 -6.49 7.76 -2.11
C LYS A 62 -6.97 6.35 -2.45
N CYS A 63 -8.03 5.88 -1.80
CA CYS A 63 -8.71 4.65 -2.16
C CYS A 63 -10.22 4.91 -2.28
N PRO A 64 -10.79 4.95 -3.51
CA PRO A 64 -12.22 5.19 -3.72
C PRO A 64 -13.14 4.21 -3.00
N LEU A 65 -12.69 2.97 -2.83
CA LEU A 65 -13.45 1.97 -2.08
C LEU A 65 -13.52 2.33 -0.59
N ASN A 66 -12.45 2.88 0.01
CA ASN A 66 -12.48 3.37 1.39
C ASN A 66 -13.46 4.52 1.54
N ASP A 67 -13.48 5.45 0.58
CA ASP A 67 -14.40 6.60 0.56
C ASP A 67 -15.85 6.14 0.52
N LEU A 68 -16.14 5.17 -0.37
CA LEU A 68 -17.47 4.60 -0.53
C LEU A 68 -17.94 3.86 0.73
N LEU A 69 -17.00 3.27 1.48
CA LEU A 69 -17.24 2.58 2.75
C LEU A 69 -17.20 3.52 3.96
N GLY A 70 -16.87 4.81 3.77
CA GLY A 70 -16.69 5.77 4.87
C GLY A 70 -15.50 5.45 5.79
N VAL A 71 -14.52 4.69 5.31
CA VAL A 71 -13.32 4.30 6.08
C VAL A 71 -12.19 5.28 5.77
N ASP A 72 -11.59 5.81 6.82
CA ASP A 72 -10.40 6.66 6.76
C ASP A 72 -9.31 6.10 7.68
N THR A 73 -8.19 5.67 7.09
CA THR A 73 -7.00 5.21 7.82
C THR A 73 -5.88 6.25 7.80
N TYR A 74 -6.16 7.45 7.31
CA TYR A 74 -5.20 8.54 7.21
C TYR A 74 -4.99 9.23 8.55
N GLU A 75 -3.96 8.80 9.25
CA GLU A 75 -3.40 9.55 10.36
C GLU A 75 -2.59 10.72 9.76
N GLY A 76 -3.15 11.93 9.81
CA GLY A 76 -2.43 13.14 9.44
C GLY A 76 -1.12 13.28 10.21
N ALA A 77 -0.14 13.99 9.64
CA ALA A 77 1.15 14.24 10.27
C ALA A 77 1.03 15.19 11.48
N THR A 78 0.40 14.75 12.56
CA THR A 78 0.42 15.42 13.86
C THR A 78 0.32 14.39 14.97
N ALA A 79 1.49 13.89 15.40
CA ALA A 79 1.82 13.59 16.80
C ALA A 79 3.29 13.12 16.89
N THR A 80 4.22 13.96 16.45
CA THR A 80 5.54 14.02 17.10
C THR A 80 5.65 15.39 17.78
N GLU A 81 4.68 15.64 18.65
CA GLU A 81 4.83 16.55 19.80
C GLU A 81 4.51 15.72 21.04
N THR A 82 5.30 14.68 21.29
CA THR A 82 5.46 14.17 22.66
C THR A 82 6.59 14.97 23.28
N GLU A 83 6.21 16.05 23.94
CA GLU A 83 6.64 16.31 25.31
C GLU A 83 8.15 16.12 25.58
N SER A 84 8.95 17.13 25.24
CA SER A 84 10.03 17.55 26.13
C SER A 84 9.96 19.07 26.32
N ALA A 85 8.81 19.52 26.81
CA ALA A 85 8.74 20.78 27.53
C ALA A 85 9.56 20.57 28.81
N GLY A 86 10.82 20.99 28.77
CA GLY A 86 11.69 21.08 29.93
C GLY A 86 10.98 21.85 31.03
N LYS A 87 10.51 21.12 32.04
CA LYS A 87 10.07 21.63 33.34
C LYS A 87 11.11 22.66 33.84
N PRO A 88 10.75 23.93 34.13
CA PRO A 88 11.67 24.82 34.81
C PRO A 88 11.99 24.22 36.18
N ARG A 89 13.28 24.03 36.45
CA ARG A 89 13.77 23.63 37.77
C ARG A 89 13.36 24.71 38.76
N ALA A 90 12.48 24.35 39.68
CA ALA A 90 12.38 24.97 40.97
C ALA A 90 13.10 24.05 41.96
N GLN A 91 13.89 24.68 42.84
CA GLN A 91 14.70 24.13 43.93
C GLN A 91 16.14 23.80 43.53
#